data_AF-A0A1J3EGP4-F1
#
_entry.id   AF-A0A1J3EGP4-F1
#
_cell.length_a   1.000
_cell.length_b   1.000
_cell.length_c   1.000
_cell.angle_alpha   90.00
_cell.angle_beta   90.00
_cell.angle_gamma   90.00
#
_symmetry.space_group_name_H-M   'P 1'
#
loop_
_entity.id
_entity.type
_entity.pdbx_description
1 polymer ?
#
loop_
_entity_poly.entity_id
_entity_poly.type
_entity_poly.pdbx_seq_one_letter_code
_entity_poly.pdbx_strand_id
1 'polypeptide(L)'
;MMMSMRFCVFGVFLFFLVPSPVSAGFYPNSSAIPPDLRHGNIWDSFLNFTGCHAGMKVDGLYKLKQYFQHFGYIPETFSGNFTDDFDDILKKAVEMYQRHFQLKVTGELDEPTLKHVVVPRCGVADVVYGKSNMHSGRRTNEVSFAGRGPRFHAVKHYTFFDGLPRWSRRDLTYAFDPRSALPDNIKSVFSRAFVRWAEVIPLTFRRVDTFSASDIRIGFYSGSGDHGDGSPFDGPGGVLAHAFPPTNGRCHFDGDENWLISGNGGNGRFNTRAVDLESVAVHEIGHLLGLDHSSAVGAVMNPKMPSGTRKVVLTTDDVEGVRSLYGANPNFIGSTTRPPP
;
A
#
# COMPACT_ATOMS: atom_id res chain seq x y z
N MET A 1 -59.93 -40.34 28.34
CA MET A 1 -58.93 -40.20 27.27
C MET A 1 -58.56 -38.73 27.18
N MET A 2 -57.56 -38.27 27.95
CA MET A 2 -57.04 -36.90 27.94
C MET A 2 -55.61 -36.93 27.40
N MET A 3 -55.40 -36.33 26.23
CA MET A 3 -54.08 -36.15 25.62
C MET A 3 -53.37 -34.97 26.30
N SER A 4 -52.21 -35.25 26.90
CA SER A 4 -51.28 -34.22 27.38
C SER A 4 -50.35 -33.83 26.23
N MET A 5 -50.48 -32.60 25.74
CA MET A 5 -49.69 -32.07 24.63
C MET A 5 -48.47 -31.33 25.22
N ARG A 6 -47.27 -31.90 25.07
CA ARG A 6 -46.02 -31.27 25.46
C ARG A 6 -45.52 -30.38 24.30
N PHE A 7 -45.44 -29.07 24.53
CA PHE A 7 -44.75 -28.15 23.63
C PHE A 7 -43.24 -28.19 23.91
N CYS A 8 -42.46 -28.67 22.95
CA CYS A 8 -41.00 -28.49 22.94
C CYS A 8 -40.68 -27.13 22.30
N VAL A 9 -40.21 -26.18 23.09
CA VAL A 9 -39.63 -24.92 22.60
C VAL A 9 -38.19 -25.22 22.17
N PHE A 10 -37.95 -25.30 20.86
CA PHE A 10 -36.59 -25.30 20.32
C PHE A 10 -36.06 -23.86 20.39
N GLY A 11 -35.19 -23.60 21.37
CA GLY A 11 -34.41 -22.37 21.41
C GLY A 11 -33.41 -22.35 20.27
N VAL A 12 -33.64 -21.52 19.26
CA VAL A 12 -32.63 -21.18 18.26
C VAL A 12 -31.59 -20.32 18.97
N PHE A 13 -30.46 -20.92 19.36
CA PHE A 13 -29.27 -20.17 19.75
C PHE A 13 -28.75 -19.47 18.48
N LEU A 14 -29.11 -18.20 18.29
CA LEU A 14 -28.30 -17.32 17.46
C LEU A 14 -26.94 -17.20 18.14
N PHE A 15 -25.96 -17.95 17.64
CA PHE A 15 -24.56 -17.65 17.90
C PHE A 15 -24.31 -16.26 17.33
N PHE A 16 -24.30 -15.25 18.20
CA PHE A 16 -23.63 -14.00 17.89
C PHE A 16 -22.15 -14.36 17.72
N LEU A 17 -21.71 -14.45 16.46
CA LEU A 17 -20.29 -14.40 16.12
C LEU A 17 -19.78 -13.08 16.66
N VAL A 18 -19.16 -13.11 17.84
CA VAL A 18 -18.33 -12.02 18.31
C VAL A 18 -17.17 -11.98 17.30
N PRO A 19 -17.00 -10.88 16.53
CA PRO A 19 -15.87 -10.80 15.62
C PRO A 19 -14.60 -10.95 16.46
N SER A 20 -13.79 -11.97 16.13
CA SER A 20 -12.47 -12.12 16.72
C SER A 20 -11.69 -10.82 16.48
N PRO A 21 -10.98 -10.28 17.47
CA PRO A 21 -10.10 -9.15 17.25
C PRO A 21 -9.12 -9.50 16.13
N VAL A 22 -8.80 -8.51 15.30
CA VAL A 22 -7.83 -8.59 14.21
C VAL A 22 -6.54 -9.24 14.71
N SER A 23 -5.98 -10.18 13.94
CA SER A 23 -4.77 -10.94 14.28
C SER A 23 -3.46 -10.11 14.24
N ALA A 24 -3.56 -8.80 14.03
CA ALA A 24 -2.44 -7.94 13.74
C ALA A 24 -1.50 -7.84 14.94
N GLY A 25 -0.22 -8.13 14.71
CA GLY A 25 0.81 -7.97 15.73
C GLY A 25 1.23 -6.50 15.80
N PHE A 26 1.08 -5.85 16.96
CA PHE A 26 1.54 -4.47 17.15
C PHE A 26 2.70 -4.40 18.14
N TYR A 27 3.88 -3.99 17.66
CA TYR A 27 5.11 -3.98 18.45
C TYR A 27 5.66 -2.56 18.61
N PRO A 28 5.96 -2.11 19.84
CA PRO A 28 6.45 -0.74 20.06
C PRO A 28 7.87 -0.49 19.55
N ASN A 29 8.66 -1.55 19.34
CA ASN A 29 10.02 -1.48 18.78
C ASN A 29 10.45 -2.87 18.27
N SER A 30 11.58 -2.92 17.55
CA SER A 30 12.11 -4.16 16.96
C SER A 30 12.45 -5.24 17.99
N SER A 31 12.84 -4.87 19.20
CA SER A 31 13.22 -5.82 20.26
C SER A 31 12.01 -6.55 20.85
N ALA A 32 10.81 -5.95 20.76
CA ALA A 32 9.56 -6.54 21.23
C ALA A 32 8.99 -7.61 20.28
N ILE A 33 9.53 -7.75 19.06
CA ILE A 33 9.07 -8.74 18.09
C ILE A 33 9.61 -10.13 18.49
N PRO A 34 8.77 -11.16 18.63
CA PRO A 34 9.19 -12.54 18.91
C PRO A 34 10.22 -13.05 17.89
N PRO A 35 11.30 -13.77 18.31
CA PRO A 35 12.37 -14.23 17.40
C PRO A 35 11.91 -15.07 16.22
N ASP A 36 10.88 -15.90 16.42
CA ASP A 36 10.21 -16.73 15.43
C ASP A 36 9.54 -15.91 14.32
N LEU A 37 9.04 -14.72 14.64
CA LEU A 37 8.48 -13.77 13.67
C LEU A 37 9.54 -12.88 13.01
N ARG A 38 10.84 -13.07 13.32
CA ARG A 38 11.94 -12.31 12.73
C ARG A 38 12.48 -12.93 11.45
N HIS A 39 12.10 -14.16 11.07
CA HIS A 39 12.74 -14.93 10.00
C HIS A 39 11.75 -15.51 8.98
N GLY A 40 12.02 -15.24 7.68
CA GLY A 40 11.31 -15.79 6.53
C GLY A 40 9.93 -15.18 6.31
N ASN A 41 9.65 -14.68 5.10
CA ASN A 41 8.26 -14.47 4.66
C ASN A 41 7.90 -15.54 3.61
N ILE A 42 6.62 -15.85 3.46
CA ILE A 42 6.16 -16.83 2.46
C ILE A 42 6.58 -16.40 1.04
N TRP A 43 6.71 -15.09 0.85
CA TRP A 43 7.18 -14.44 -0.37
C TRP A 43 8.64 -14.76 -0.74
N ASP A 44 9.50 -15.12 0.22
CA ASP A 44 10.90 -15.52 -0.03
C ASP A 44 10.94 -16.77 -0.92
N SER A 45 9.86 -17.57 -0.98
CA SER A 45 9.73 -18.69 -1.91
C SER A 45 9.84 -18.28 -3.38
N PHE A 46 9.50 -17.04 -3.74
CA PHE A 46 9.65 -16.54 -5.10
C PHE A 46 11.12 -16.42 -5.51
N LEU A 47 12.05 -16.30 -4.56
CA LEU A 47 13.49 -16.31 -4.86
C LEU A 47 13.93 -17.64 -5.48
N ASN A 48 13.18 -18.73 -5.30
CA ASN A 48 13.44 -20.01 -5.94
C ASN A 48 13.28 -19.97 -7.47
N PHE A 49 12.60 -18.94 -8.01
CA PHE A 49 12.46 -18.75 -9.45
C PHE A 49 13.65 -17.99 -10.07
N THR A 50 14.71 -17.71 -9.32
CA THR A 50 15.87 -16.97 -9.82
C THR A 50 16.51 -17.67 -11.01
N GLY A 51 16.66 -16.95 -12.13
CA GLY A 51 17.20 -17.46 -13.39
C GLY A 51 16.14 -18.06 -14.32
N CYS A 52 14.86 -18.09 -13.95
CA CYS A 52 13.79 -18.54 -14.84
C CYS A 52 13.63 -17.60 -16.04
N HIS A 53 13.51 -18.20 -17.23
CA HIS A 53 13.42 -17.50 -18.52
C HIS A 53 12.55 -18.29 -19.52
N ALA A 54 12.32 -17.69 -20.69
CA ALA A 54 11.45 -18.24 -21.72
C ALA A 54 11.79 -19.70 -22.08
N GLY A 55 10.76 -20.56 -22.11
CA GLY A 55 10.89 -21.99 -22.39
C GLY A 55 11.08 -22.89 -21.17
N MET A 56 11.25 -22.30 -19.97
CA MET A 56 11.26 -23.07 -18.72
C MET A 56 9.85 -23.31 -18.18
N LYS A 57 9.70 -24.38 -17.39
CA LYS A 57 8.51 -24.68 -16.60
C LYS A 57 8.93 -24.99 -15.17
N VAL A 58 8.39 -24.26 -14.20
CA VAL A 58 8.75 -24.43 -12.78
C VAL A 58 7.49 -24.44 -11.94
N ASP A 59 7.34 -25.46 -11.10
CA ASP A 59 6.18 -25.63 -10.23
C ASP A 59 5.93 -24.38 -9.36
N GLY A 60 4.69 -23.88 -9.37
CA GLY A 60 4.27 -22.69 -8.62
C GLY A 60 4.52 -21.34 -9.31
N LEU A 61 5.10 -21.30 -10.52
CA LEU A 61 5.30 -20.07 -11.28
C LEU A 61 3.97 -19.37 -11.61
N TYR A 62 2.86 -20.12 -11.66
CA TYR A 62 1.52 -19.52 -11.79
C TYR A 62 1.22 -18.48 -10.70
N LYS A 63 1.76 -18.64 -9.47
CA LYS A 63 1.56 -17.69 -8.36
C LYS A 63 2.22 -16.34 -8.63
N LEU A 64 3.37 -16.35 -9.31
CA LEU A 64 4.04 -15.13 -9.73
C LEU A 64 3.27 -14.43 -10.86
N LYS A 65 2.61 -15.19 -11.75
CA LYS A 65 1.67 -14.61 -12.72
C LYS A 65 0.47 -13.98 -12.03
N GLN A 66 -0.08 -14.59 -10.97
CA GLN A 66 -1.15 -13.98 -10.16
C GLN A 66 -0.68 -12.66 -9.52
N TYR A 67 0.55 -12.61 -8.99
CA TYR A 67 1.15 -11.36 -8.52
C TYR A 67 1.20 -10.29 -9.61
N PHE A 68 1.72 -10.62 -10.79
CA PHE A 68 1.80 -9.67 -11.89
C PHE A 68 0.42 -9.25 -12.41
N GLN A 69 -0.58 -10.13 -12.36
CA GLN A 69 -1.96 -9.78 -12.69
C GLN A 69 -2.56 -8.83 -11.65
N HIS A 70 -2.38 -9.10 -10.36
CA HIS A 70 -2.90 -8.26 -9.28
C HIS A 70 -2.41 -6.81 -9.38
N PHE A 71 -1.14 -6.59 -9.74
CA PHE A 71 -0.58 -5.25 -9.93
C PHE A 71 -0.75 -4.69 -11.35
N GLY A 72 -1.49 -5.39 -12.23
CA GLY A 72 -1.86 -4.95 -13.58
C GLY A 72 -0.82 -5.14 -14.68
N TYR A 73 0.32 -5.76 -14.39
CA TYR A 73 1.35 -6.10 -15.38
C TYR A 73 0.88 -7.20 -16.35
N ILE A 74 -0.07 -8.05 -15.91
CA ILE A 74 -0.83 -8.96 -16.76
C ILE A 74 -2.29 -8.45 -16.79
N PRO A 75 -2.86 -8.14 -17.96
CA PRO A 75 -4.24 -7.66 -18.05
C PRO A 75 -5.25 -8.65 -17.48
N GLU A 76 -6.28 -8.16 -16.79
CA GLU A 76 -7.39 -8.99 -16.26
C GLU A 76 -8.16 -9.75 -17.35
N THR A 77 -8.14 -9.25 -18.59
CA THR A 77 -8.73 -9.95 -19.75
C THR A 77 -8.09 -11.31 -20.03
N PHE A 78 -6.89 -11.57 -19.49
CA PHE A 78 -6.34 -12.92 -19.41
C PHE A 78 -7.03 -13.68 -18.27
N SER A 79 -8.31 -13.99 -18.49
CA SER A 79 -9.13 -14.77 -17.58
C SER A 79 -8.89 -16.27 -17.84
N GLY A 80 -8.06 -16.90 -17.00
CA GLY A 80 -7.77 -18.32 -17.02
C GLY A 80 -6.84 -18.73 -15.89
N ASN A 81 -6.84 -20.01 -15.53
CA ASN A 81 -5.86 -20.52 -14.57
C ASN A 81 -4.47 -20.42 -15.22
N PHE A 82 -3.59 -19.63 -14.61
CA PHE A 82 -2.22 -19.54 -15.05
C PHE A 82 -1.53 -20.90 -14.99
N THR A 83 -0.73 -21.20 -16.01
CA THR A 83 0.16 -22.37 -16.01
C THR A 83 1.52 -22.00 -15.40
N ASP A 84 2.29 -23.03 -15.08
CA ASP A 84 3.66 -22.94 -14.58
C ASP A 84 4.74 -22.71 -15.65
N ASP A 85 4.31 -22.51 -16.90
CA ASP A 85 5.22 -22.26 -18.02
C ASP A 85 5.67 -20.79 -18.01
N PHE A 86 6.94 -20.53 -18.26
CA PHE A 86 7.42 -19.18 -18.55
C PHE A 86 7.06 -18.81 -19.99
N ASP A 87 5.87 -18.25 -20.16
CA ASP A 87 5.29 -17.86 -21.44
C ASP A 87 5.57 -16.40 -21.80
N ASP A 88 5.16 -16.00 -23.01
CA ASP A 88 5.31 -14.63 -23.51
C ASP A 88 4.54 -13.60 -22.66
N ILE A 89 3.49 -14.04 -21.95
CA ILE A 89 2.70 -13.18 -21.06
C ILE A 89 3.56 -12.80 -19.86
N LEU A 90 4.15 -13.80 -19.17
CA LEU A 90 5.03 -13.56 -18.04
C LEU A 90 6.28 -12.78 -18.45
N LYS A 91 6.88 -13.10 -19.61
CA LYS A 91 8.02 -12.33 -20.14
C LYS A 91 7.70 -10.84 -20.26
N LYS A 92 6.58 -10.49 -20.90
CA LYS A 92 6.17 -9.09 -21.08
C LYS A 92 5.87 -8.40 -19.75
N ALA A 93 5.24 -9.11 -18.81
CA ALA A 93 4.98 -8.60 -17.47
C ALA A 93 6.28 -8.28 -16.71
N VAL A 94 7.27 -9.19 -16.76
CA VAL A 94 8.58 -9.00 -16.14
C VAL A 94 9.31 -7.81 -16.77
N GLU A 95 9.34 -7.71 -18.11
CA GLU A 95 9.96 -6.56 -18.78
C GLU A 95 9.31 -5.23 -18.38
N MET A 96 7.97 -5.21 -18.29
CA MET A 96 7.22 -4.03 -17.88
C MET A 96 7.52 -3.64 -16.44
N TYR A 97 7.54 -4.62 -15.53
CA TYR A 97 7.92 -4.44 -14.13
C TYR A 97 9.35 -3.90 -13.99
N GLN A 98 10.30 -4.46 -14.72
CA GLN A 98 11.69 -3.99 -14.72
C GLN A 98 11.79 -2.53 -15.18
N ARG A 99 11.06 -2.15 -16.24
CA ARG A 99 10.99 -0.74 -16.68
C ARG A 99 10.39 0.17 -15.60
N HIS A 100 9.32 -0.25 -14.94
CA HIS A 100 8.65 0.49 -13.86
C HIS A 100 9.49 0.68 -12.60
N PHE A 101 10.40 -0.24 -12.31
CA PHE A 101 11.26 -0.10 -11.14
C PHE A 101 12.69 0.30 -11.52
N GLN A 102 12.90 0.72 -12.78
CA GLN A 102 14.19 1.13 -13.32
C GLN A 102 15.29 0.08 -13.11
N LEU A 103 14.89 -1.18 -13.14
CA LEU A 103 15.78 -2.33 -13.17
C LEU A 103 16.31 -2.53 -14.60
N LYS A 104 17.37 -3.33 -14.73
CA LYS A 104 17.82 -3.75 -16.06
C LYS A 104 16.72 -4.59 -16.71
N VAL A 105 16.29 -4.18 -17.91
CA VAL A 105 15.24 -4.90 -18.65
C VAL A 105 15.87 -6.12 -19.31
N THR A 106 15.71 -7.28 -18.68
CA THR A 106 16.17 -8.59 -19.17
C THR A 106 15.02 -9.43 -19.71
N GLY A 107 13.80 -9.23 -19.18
CA GLY A 107 12.67 -10.12 -19.43
C GLY A 107 12.80 -11.50 -18.78
N GLU A 108 13.74 -11.63 -17.84
CA GLU A 108 14.03 -12.85 -17.09
C GLU A 108 13.81 -12.59 -15.60
N LEU A 109 13.54 -13.65 -14.83
CA LEU A 109 13.45 -13.58 -13.37
C LEU A 109 14.85 -13.59 -12.75
N ASP A 110 15.63 -12.56 -13.07
CA ASP A 110 16.96 -12.38 -12.52
C ASP A 110 16.93 -12.01 -11.02
N GLU A 111 18.08 -12.19 -10.38
CA GLU A 111 18.23 -11.97 -8.94
C GLU A 111 17.80 -10.54 -8.49
N PRO A 112 18.19 -9.45 -9.18
CA PRO A 112 17.69 -8.11 -8.86
C PRO A 112 16.17 -7.98 -8.95
N THR A 113 15.55 -8.58 -9.96
CA THR A 113 14.10 -8.53 -10.17
C THR A 113 13.36 -9.22 -9.04
N LEU A 114 13.73 -10.47 -8.71
CA LEU A 114 13.03 -11.21 -7.66
C LEU A 114 13.28 -10.64 -6.26
N LYS A 115 14.52 -10.19 -5.98
CA LYS A 115 14.80 -9.45 -4.74
C LYS A 115 13.93 -8.20 -4.60
N HIS A 116 13.55 -7.56 -5.72
CA HIS A 116 12.63 -6.44 -5.71
C HIS A 116 11.16 -6.87 -5.60
N VAL A 117 10.77 -7.98 -6.24
CA VAL A 117 9.39 -8.54 -6.17
C VAL A 117 9.01 -8.86 -4.73
N VAL A 118 9.88 -9.55 -3.97
CA VAL A 118 9.61 -10.00 -2.60
C VAL A 118 9.61 -8.88 -1.55
N VAL A 119 9.94 -7.65 -1.93
CA VAL A 119 9.81 -6.49 -1.03
C VAL A 119 8.32 -6.20 -0.79
N PRO A 120 7.87 -6.15 0.47
CA PRO A 120 6.50 -5.77 0.82
C PRO A 120 6.10 -4.43 0.21
N ARG A 121 4.81 -4.25 -0.06
CA ARG A 121 4.34 -3.12 -0.86
C ARG A 121 2.89 -2.74 -0.58
N CYS A 122 2.50 -1.58 -1.12
CA CYS A 122 1.10 -1.21 -1.30
C CYS A 122 0.41 -2.15 -2.31
N GLY A 123 -0.86 -2.46 -2.06
CA GLY A 123 -1.76 -3.28 -2.86
C GLY A 123 -2.45 -2.55 -4.02
N VAL A 124 -2.30 -1.24 -4.13
CA VAL A 124 -2.80 -0.49 -5.30
C VAL A 124 -2.04 -0.95 -6.55
N ALA A 125 -2.76 -1.13 -7.67
CA ALA A 125 -2.17 -1.58 -8.93
C ALA A 125 -1.22 -0.52 -9.52
N ASP A 126 -0.09 -0.95 -10.08
CA ASP A 126 0.86 -0.04 -10.76
C ASP A 126 0.41 0.32 -12.18
N VAL A 127 -0.45 -0.53 -12.76
CA VAL A 127 -0.95 -0.45 -14.13
C VAL A 127 -2.46 -0.61 -14.09
N VAL A 128 -3.19 0.34 -14.66
CA VAL A 128 -4.66 0.29 -14.75
C VAL A 128 -5.05 0.47 -16.21
N TYR A 129 -5.82 -0.47 -16.76
CA TYR A 129 -6.20 -0.51 -18.18
C TYR A 129 -5.02 -0.37 -19.17
N GLY A 130 -3.89 -1.01 -18.84
CA GLY A 130 -2.66 -0.97 -19.65
C GLY A 130 -1.91 0.37 -19.62
N LYS A 131 -2.34 1.32 -18.79
CA LYS A 131 -1.65 2.57 -18.56
C LYS A 131 -0.98 2.54 -17.19
N SER A 132 0.26 3.00 -17.15
CA SER A 132 0.91 3.37 -15.91
C SER A 132 1.46 4.77 -16.04
N ASN A 133 1.26 5.54 -14.98
CA ASN A 133 1.79 6.89 -14.90
C ASN A 133 3.20 6.92 -14.32
N MET A 134 3.69 5.80 -13.76
CA MET A 134 5.07 5.70 -13.27
C MET A 134 6.00 6.01 -14.45
N HIS A 135 6.84 7.06 -14.32
CA HIS A 135 7.74 7.63 -15.35
C HIS A 135 7.12 8.55 -16.42
N SER A 136 5.85 8.93 -16.32
CA SER A 136 5.21 9.89 -17.26
C SER A 136 5.95 11.24 -17.40
N GLY A 137 6.73 11.66 -16.39
CA GLY A 137 7.58 12.86 -16.43
C GLY A 137 8.87 12.71 -17.26
N ARG A 138 9.21 11.50 -17.71
CA ARG A 138 10.43 11.20 -18.48
C ARG A 138 10.13 11.30 -19.97
N ARG A 139 9.95 12.53 -20.49
CA ARG A 139 9.85 12.73 -21.94
C ARG A 139 11.12 12.21 -22.62
N THR A 140 10.92 11.35 -23.61
CA THR A 140 11.91 10.92 -24.58
C THR A 140 12.49 12.14 -25.30
N ASN A 141 13.80 12.33 -25.22
CA ASN A 141 14.65 13.16 -26.09
C ASN A 141 13.95 14.32 -26.84
N GLU A 142 13.63 15.41 -26.14
CA GLU A 142 13.42 16.70 -26.82
C GLU A 142 14.79 17.29 -27.17
N VAL A 143 15.21 17.13 -28.43
CA VAL A 143 16.38 17.81 -28.98
C VAL A 143 16.00 19.27 -29.22
N SER A 144 16.24 20.16 -28.25
CA SER A 144 16.02 21.60 -28.44
C SER A 144 17.26 22.27 -29.05
N PHE A 145 17.16 22.69 -30.31
CA PHE A 145 18.17 23.51 -31.00
C PHE A 145 18.06 25.01 -30.64
N ALA A 146 18.01 25.34 -29.34
CA ALA A 146 17.98 26.74 -28.90
C ALA A 146 18.74 26.91 -27.58
N GLY A 147 19.94 27.48 -27.67
CA GLY A 147 20.83 27.73 -26.55
C GLY A 147 20.35 28.82 -25.60
N ARG A 148 20.48 28.56 -24.30
CA ARG A 148 20.97 29.43 -23.20
C ARG A 148 20.49 28.88 -21.85
N GLY A 149 21.46 28.61 -20.96
CA GLY A 149 21.26 28.34 -19.53
C GLY A 149 21.32 26.86 -19.12
N PRO A 150 21.91 26.51 -17.95
CA PRO A 150 21.76 25.19 -17.37
C PRO A 150 20.31 25.02 -16.93
N ARG A 151 19.53 24.26 -17.70
CA ARG A 151 18.18 23.84 -17.31
C ARG A 151 18.32 22.61 -16.43
N PHE A 152 18.21 22.79 -15.11
CA PHE A 152 17.95 21.66 -14.21
C PHE A 152 16.53 21.18 -14.50
N HIS A 153 16.40 20.13 -15.30
CA HIS A 153 15.13 19.47 -15.52
C HIS A 153 14.78 18.67 -14.27
N ALA A 154 14.02 19.27 -13.34
CA ALA A 154 13.38 18.53 -12.26
C ALA A 154 12.37 17.57 -12.90
N VAL A 155 12.72 16.28 -12.97
CA VAL A 155 11.81 15.23 -13.44
C VAL A 155 10.79 15.00 -12.32
N LYS A 156 9.52 15.24 -12.61
CA LYS A 156 8.42 14.92 -11.71
C LYS A 156 8.18 13.42 -11.74
N HIS A 157 8.18 12.78 -10.58
CA HIS A 157 7.98 11.33 -10.44
C HIS A 157 6.62 10.97 -9.86
N TYR A 158 5.95 11.92 -9.19
CA TYR A 158 4.58 11.80 -8.71
C TYR A 158 3.58 11.66 -9.85
N THR A 159 2.48 10.98 -9.55
CA THR A 159 1.42 10.67 -10.50
C THR A 159 0.06 10.79 -9.81
N PHE A 160 -1.02 10.64 -10.58
CA PHE A 160 -2.38 10.71 -10.08
C PHE A 160 -3.21 9.58 -10.68
N PHE A 161 -4.25 9.18 -9.96
CA PHE A 161 -5.28 8.32 -10.52
C PHE A 161 -5.96 9.00 -11.70
N ASP A 162 -6.47 8.18 -12.62
CA ASP A 162 -7.24 8.65 -13.77
C ASP A 162 -8.40 9.57 -13.33
N GLY A 163 -8.51 10.73 -13.98
CA GLY A 163 -9.52 11.74 -13.65
C GLY A 163 -9.11 12.75 -12.57
N LEU A 164 -7.87 12.68 -12.04
CA LEU A 164 -7.35 13.61 -11.03
C LEU A 164 -8.30 13.77 -9.81
N PRO A 165 -8.73 12.65 -9.20
CA PRO A 165 -9.71 12.71 -8.11
C PRO A 165 -9.16 13.50 -6.92
N ARG A 166 -10.00 14.35 -6.35
CA ARG A 166 -9.66 15.17 -5.18
C ARG A 166 -10.89 15.42 -4.32
N TRP A 167 -10.67 15.67 -3.04
CA TRP A 167 -11.73 16.15 -2.16
C TRP A 167 -12.11 17.59 -2.49
N SER A 168 -13.42 17.86 -2.55
CA SER A 168 -13.94 19.22 -2.72
C SER A 168 -13.95 20.02 -1.41
N ARG A 169 -14.11 19.34 -0.28
CA ARG A 169 -14.11 19.92 1.07
C ARG A 169 -12.71 19.99 1.66
N ARG A 170 -12.51 20.94 2.58
CA ARG A 170 -11.23 21.15 3.28
C ARG A 170 -11.14 20.43 4.62
N ASP A 171 -12.26 20.30 5.31
CA ASP A 171 -12.34 19.64 6.61
C ASP A 171 -12.83 18.21 6.43
N LEU A 172 -11.89 17.27 6.41
CA LEU A 172 -12.17 15.84 6.23
C LEU A 172 -12.29 15.15 7.58
N THR A 173 -13.22 14.21 7.65
CA THR A 173 -13.39 13.34 8.82
C THR A 173 -12.86 11.95 8.53
N TYR A 174 -12.22 11.33 9.53
CA TYR A 174 -11.80 9.93 9.43
C TYR A 174 -12.24 9.14 10.66
N ALA A 175 -12.52 7.86 10.46
CA ALA A 175 -12.94 6.94 11.52
C ALA A 175 -12.36 5.54 11.28
N PHE A 176 -12.33 4.75 12.35
CA PHE A 176 -11.87 3.37 12.31
C PHE A 176 -13.05 2.41 12.34
N ASP A 177 -12.97 1.32 11.58
CA ASP A 177 -13.94 0.24 11.64
C ASP A 177 -14.00 -0.31 13.08
N PRO A 178 -15.15 -0.26 13.76
CA PRO A 178 -15.28 -0.77 15.12
C PRO A 178 -14.90 -2.24 15.25
N ARG A 179 -15.06 -3.03 14.17
CA ARG A 179 -14.71 -4.45 14.12
C ARG A 179 -13.20 -4.67 14.22
N SER A 180 -12.40 -3.68 13.83
CA SER A 180 -10.94 -3.76 13.97
C SER A 180 -10.47 -3.62 15.42
N ALA A 181 -11.33 -3.12 16.33
CA ALA A 181 -11.08 -3.02 17.77
C ALA A 181 -9.73 -2.37 18.16
N LEU A 182 -9.25 -1.41 17.37
CA LEU A 182 -7.92 -0.83 17.55
C LEU A 182 -7.81 0.00 18.85
N PRO A 183 -6.74 -0.20 19.66
CA PRO A 183 -6.47 0.65 20.81
C PRO A 183 -5.99 2.06 20.40
N ASP A 184 -6.16 3.04 21.29
CA ASP A 184 -5.93 4.46 20.98
C ASP A 184 -4.48 4.80 20.64
N ASN A 185 -3.51 4.05 21.17
CA ASN A 185 -2.10 4.20 20.81
C ASN A 185 -1.86 3.89 19.32
N ILE A 186 -2.58 2.92 18.74
CA ILE A 186 -2.53 2.59 17.31
C ILE A 186 -3.24 3.67 16.50
N LYS A 187 -4.43 4.09 16.94
CA LYS A 187 -5.19 5.17 16.28
C LYS A 187 -4.38 6.48 16.23
N SER A 188 -3.54 6.74 17.22
CA SER A 188 -2.66 7.91 17.28
C SER A 188 -1.56 7.91 16.20
N VAL A 189 -1.19 6.74 15.66
CA VAL A 189 -0.25 6.62 14.52
C VAL A 189 -0.82 7.32 13.29
N PHE A 190 -2.09 7.04 12.99
CA PHE A 190 -2.81 7.65 11.88
C PHE A 190 -2.99 9.15 12.06
N SER A 191 -3.24 9.61 13.29
CA SER A 191 -3.29 11.05 13.58
C SER A 191 -1.99 11.74 13.19
N ARG A 192 -0.82 11.15 13.49
CA ARG A 192 0.48 11.69 13.05
C ARG A 192 0.63 11.63 11.52
N ALA A 193 0.18 10.55 10.89
CA ALA A 193 0.24 10.41 9.44
C ALA A 193 -0.61 11.48 8.72
N PHE A 194 -1.81 11.78 9.21
CA PHE A 194 -2.63 12.88 8.69
C PHE A 194 -2.01 14.25 8.90
N VAL A 195 -1.37 14.50 10.06
CA VAL A 195 -0.68 15.76 10.34
C VAL A 195 0.41 16.05 9.29
N ARG A 196 1.19 15.04 8.90
CA ARG A 196 2.26 15.21 7.89
C ARG A 196 1.74 15.74 6.56
N TRP A 197 0.57 15.25 6.12
CA TRP A 197 -0.06 15.78 4.92
C TRP A 197 -0.67 17.16 5.18
N ALA A 198 -1.39 17.36 6.28
CA ALA A 198 -2.01 18.64 6.64
C ALA A 198 -0.99 19.80 6.78
N GLU A 199 0.26 19.51 7.12
CA GLU A 199 1.33 20.51 7.13
C GLU A 199 1.56 21.12 5.75
N VAL A 200 1.43 20.35 4.67
CA VAL A 200 1.83 20.80 3.33
C VAL A 200 0.68 21.22 2.42
N ILE A 201 -0.57 20.87 2.76
CA ILE A 201 -1.79 21.24 2.02
C ILE A 201 -2.86 21.89 2.91
N PRO A 202 -3.76 22.69 2.35
CA PRO A 202 -4.81 23.39 3.09
C PRO A 202 -6.05 22.50 3.37
N LEU A 203 -5.82 21.29 3.89
CA LEU A 203 -6.84 20.37 4.39
C LEU A 203 -6.65 20.14 5.89
N THR A 204 -7.75 19.91 6.60
CA THR A 204 -7.74 19.48 8.00
C THR A 204 -8.36 18.09 8.12
N PHE A 205 -7.90 17.33 9.11
CA PHE A 205 -8.38 15.97 9.36
C PHE A 205 -8.83 15.85 10.81
N ARG A 206 -10.05 15.37 11.02
CA ARG A 206 -10.62 15.18 12.35
C ARG A 206 -11.10 13.75 12.54
N ARG A 207 -10.58 13.09 13.57
CA ARG A 207 -11.07 11.78 14.01
C ARG A 207 -12.50 11.91 14.50
N VAL A 208 -13.39 11.03 14.07
CA VAL A 208 -14.77 10.89 14.55
C VAL A 208 -15.05 9.43 14.89
N ASP A 209 -16.08 9.19 15.69
CA ASP A 209 -16.47 7.82 16.09
C ASP A 209 -17.46 7.19 15.10
N THR A 210 -18.17 8.00 14.30
CA THR A 210 -19.16 7.52 13.34
C THR A 210 -18.52 7.02 12.05
N PHE A 211 -18.18 5.73 12.00
CA PHE A 211 -17.52 5.10 10.85
C PHE A 211 -18.31 5.19 9.52
N SER A 212 -19.63 5.00 9.56
CA SER A 212 -20.45 4.95 8.34
C SER A 212 -20.60 6.29 7.62
N ALA A 213 -20.41 7.40 8.33
CA ALA A 213 -20.64 8.76 7.83
C ALA A 213 -19.34 9.57 7.65
N SER A 214 -18.18 9.01 7.98
CA SER A 214 -16.89 9.69 7.81
C SER A 214 -16.46 9.70 6.35
N ASP A 215 -15.74 10.75 5.94
CA ASP A 215 -15.20 10.86 4.58
C ASP A 215 -14.17 9.76 4.32
N ILE A 216 -13.31 9.48 5.30
CA ILE A 216 -12.28 8.45 5.27
C ILE A 216 -12.60 7.35 6.27
N ARG A 217 -12.46 6.09 5.84
CA ARG A 217 -12.82 4.89 6.59
C ARG A 217 -11.64 3.92 6.62
N ILE A 218 -11.07 3.72 7.79
CA ILE A 218 -9.87 2.92 7.99
C ILE A 218 -10.24 1.60 8.68
N GLY A 219 -9.85 0.47 8.10
CA GLY A 219 -10.11 -0.85 8.67
C GLY A 219 -8.89 -1.75 8.58
N PHE A 220 -8.78 -2.70 9.50
CA PHE A 220 -7.85 -3.82 9.44
C PHE A 220 -8.66 -5.10 9.23
N TYR A 221 -8.22 -5.93 8.28
CA TYR A 221 -8.90 -7.16 7.88
C TYR A 221 -7.92 -8.32 7.94
N SER A 222 -8.28 -9.37 8.68
CA SER A 222 -7.45 -10.57 8.88
C SER A 222 -8.06 -11.76 8.15
N GLY A 223 -7.21 -12.76 7.89
CA GLY A 223 -7.55 -13.97 7.18
C GLY A 223 -7.34 -13.77 5.68
N SER A 224 -6.37 -14.49 5.13
CA SER A 224 -6.09 -14.53 3.69
C SER A 224 -7.38 -14.74 2.91
N GLY A 225 -7.86 -13.69 2.22
CA GLY A 225 -9.17 -13.74 1.60
C GLY A 225 -9.85 -12.39 1.39
N ASP A 226 -11.00 -12.46 0.75
CA ASP A 226 -11.82 -11.31 0.37
C ASP A 226 -12.49 -10.69 1.59
N HIS A 227 -12.22 -9.41 1.83
CA HIS A 227 -12.91 -8.57 2.80
C HIS A 227 -14.03 -7.71 2.18
N GLY A 228 -14.52 -8.11 1.00
CA GLY A 228 -15.73 -7.58 0.37
C GLY A 228 -15.49 -6.39 -0.55
N ASP A 229 -14.25 -6.21 -1.04
CA ASP A 229 -13.90 -5.16 -1.99
C ASP A 229 -13.24 -5.67 -3.27
N GLY A 230 -13.07 -6.99 -3.42
CA GLY A 230 -12.46 -7.61 -4.59
C GLY A 230 -10.93 -7.51 -4.63
N SER A 231 -10.28 -6.98 -3.59
CA SER A 231 -8.83 -6.88 -3.43
C SER A 231 -8.40 -7.61 -2.16
N PRO A 232 -8.45 -8.97 -2.15
CA PRO A 232 -8.14 -9.76 -0.96
C PRO A 232 -6.67 -9.59 -0.52
N PHE A 233 -6.43 -9.62 0.79
CA PHE A 233 -5.08 -9.68 1.35
C PHE A 233 -4.46 -11.08 1.22
N ASP A 234 -3.14 -11.13 1.27
CA ASP A 234 -2.28 -12.29 0.99
C ASP A 234 -1.69 -12.94 2.24
N GLY A 235 -1.96 -12.40 3.42
CA GLY A 235 -1.43 -12.86 4.70
C GLY A 235 -0.07 -12.21 5.00
N PRO A 236 0.79 -12.82 5.84
CA PRO A 236 2.01 -12.15 6.28
C PRO A 236 3.02 -11.85 5.16
N GLY A 237 3.38 -10.58 5.02
CA GLY A 237 4.22 -10.03 3.97
C GLY A 237 3.48 -9.89 2.64
N GLY A 238 4.10 -9.21 1.67
CA GLY A 238 3.47 -8.98 0.37
C GLY A 238 2.68 -7.69 0.36
N VAL A 239 1.35 -7.77 0.35
CA VAL A 239 0.44 -6.62 0.34
C VAL A 239 0.13 -6.16 1.75
N LEU A 240 0.62 -4.96 2.10
CA LEU A 240 0.50 -4.43 3.46
C LEU A 240 -0.82 -3.69 3.72
N ALA A 241 -1.31 -3.01 2.69
CA ALA A 241 -2.47 -2.14 2.73
C ALA A 241 -2.86 -1.71 1.32
N HIS A 242 -4.08 -1.20 1.17
CA HIS A 242 -4.51 -0.46 -0.02
C HIS A 242 -5.55 0.60 0.33
N ALA A 243 -5.63 1.63 -0.50
CA ALA A 243 -6.58 2.72 -0.36
C ALA A 243 -7.30 3.02 -1.67
N PHE A 244 -8.50 3.58 -1.52
CA PHE A 244 -9.35 3.97 -2.63
C PHE A 244 -9.32 5.50 -2.77
N PRO A 245 -9.09 6.04 -3.98
CA PRO A 245 -8.95 7.47 -4.19
C PRO A 245 -10.23 8.25 -3.85
N PRO A 246 -10.15 9.58 -3.72
CA PRO A 246 -11.31 10.43 -3.53
C PRO A 246 -12.41 10.16 -4.58
N THR A 247 -13.69 10.16 -4.22
CA THR A 247 -14.25 10.38 -2.87
C THR A 247 -14.64 9.08 -2.17
N ASN A 248 -14.05 7.94 -2.55
CA ASN A 248 -14.39 6.64 -1.96
C ASN A 248 -13.95 6.56 -0.48
N GLY A 249 -12.70 6.95 -0.23
CA GLY A 249 -12.17 7.18 1.11
C GLY A 249 -11.94 5.93 1.97
N ARG A 250 -12.13 4.73 1.42
CA ARG A 250 -11.78 3.48 2.12
C ARG A 250 -10.26 3.28 2.12
N CYS A 251 -9.73 2.79 3.22
CA CYS A 251 -8.33 2.45 3.39
C CYS A 251 -8.23 1.22 4.29
N HIS A 252 -7.65 0.15 3.77
CA HIS A 252 -7.64 -1.16 4.41
C HIS A 252 -6.18 -1.54 4.68
N PHE A 253 -5.93 -2.09 5.86
CA PHE A 253 -4.63 -2.62 6.28
C PHE A 253 -4.75 -4.13 6.45
N ASP A 254 -3.69 -4.84 6.06
CA ASP A 254 -3.63 -6.27 6.32
C ASP A 254 -3.48 -6.51 7.83
N GLY A 255 -4.47 -7.21 8.36
CA GLY A 255 -4.58 -7.61 9.74
C GLY A 255 -3.76 -8.85 10.09
N ASP A 256 -3.10 -9.49 9.14
CA ASP A 256 -2.21 -10.64 9.36
C ASP A 256 -0.74 -10.21 9.49
N GLU A 257 -0.48 -8.91 9.36
CA GLU A 257 0.87 -8.33 9.41
C GLU A 257 1.38 -8.03 10.83
N ASN A 258 2.71 -8.01 10.93
CA ASN A 258 3.43 -7.60 12.13
C ASN A 258 3.91 -6.14 11.98
N TRP A 259 3.18 -5.25 12.64
CA TRP A 259 3.34 -3.81 12.57
C TRP A 259 4.27 -3.28 13.66
N LEU A 260 5.27 -2.50 13.24
CA LEU A 260 6.02 -1.64 14.13
C LEU A 260 5.29 -0.33 14.37
N ILE A 261 5.11 -0.03 15.64
CA ILE A 261 4.59 1.26 16.12
C ILE A 261 5.77 2.02 16.71
N SER A 262 6.73 2.32 15.84
CA SER A 262 7.90 3.06 16.25
C SER A 262 7.50 4.47 16.68
N GLY A 263 8.13 4.93 17.76
CA GLY A 263 7.83 6.21 18.39
C GLY A 263 8.16 7.45 17.54
N ASN A 264 8.07 8.62 18.17
CA ASN A 264 8.22 9.93 17.51
C ASN A 264 9.60 10.06 16.84
N GLY A 265 9.61 10.41 15.54
CA GLY A 265 10.85 10.57 14.77
C GLY A 265 10.62 10.66 13.26
N GLY A 266 11.71 10.97 12.53
CA GLY A 266 11.77 10.98 11.07
C GLY A 266 12.02 9.60 10.47
N ASN A 267 12.67 9.57 9.31
CA ASN A 267 13.05 8.31 8.64
C ASN A 267 14.11 7.54 9.45
N GLY A 268 14.16 6.21 9.30
CA GLY A 268 15.06 5.36 10.08
C GLY A 268 15.19 3.93 9.55
N ARG A 269 16.11 3.16 10.14
CA ARG A 269 16.31 1.72 9.89
C ARG A 269 16.32 0.93 11.20
N PHE A 270 15.77 -0.27 11.16
CA PHE A 270 15.65 -1.20 12.27
C PHE A 270 16.09 -2.59 11.82
N ASN A 271 16.70 -3.35 12.73
CA ASN A 271 17.07 -4.74 12.45
C ASN A 271 15.87 -5.67 12.68
N THR A 272 14.95 -5.69 11.72
CA THR A 272 13.67 -6.42 11.81
C THR A 272 13.03 -6.61 10.43
N ARG A 273 12.19 -7.63 10.30
CA ARG A 273 11.35 -7.89 9.13
C ARG A 273 9.94 -7.25 9.23
N ALA A 274 9.59 -6.66 10.37
CA ALA A 274 8.35 -5.92 10.51
C ALA A 274 8.36 -4.58 9.76
N VAL A 275 7.18 -4.14 9.35
CA VAL A 275 6.98 -2.87 8.62
C VAL A 275 6.46 -1.80 9.58
N ASP A 276 6.95 -0.57 9.43
CA ASP A 276 6.50 0.57 10.24
C ASP A 276 5.11 1.04 9.80
N LEU A 277 4.14 0.97 10.72
CA LEU A 277 2.72 1.28 10.44
C LEU A 277 2.52 2.73 10.01
N GLU A 278 3.29 3.67 10.57
CA GLU A 278 3.18 5.08 10.18
C GLU A 278 3.61 5.29 8.73
N SER A 279 4.66 4.58 8.30
CA SER A 279 5.16 4.66 6.92
C SER A 279 4.10 4.22 5.92
N VAL A 280 3.42 3.10 6.20
CA VAL A 280 2.31 2.61 5.37
C VAL A 280 1.13 3.57 5.44
N ALA A 281 0.75 4.03 6.63
CA ALA A 281 -0.36 4.98 6.77
C ALA A 281 -0.11 6.30 6.02
N VAL A 282 1.10 6.87 6.05
CA VAL A 282 1.40 8.09 5.29
C VAL A 282 1.27 7.83 3.79
N HIS A 283 1.73 6.68 3.30
CA HIS A 283 1.57 6.29 1.89
C HIS A 283 0.10 6.15 1.49
N GLU A 284 -0.69 5.36 2.22
CA GLU A 284 -2.11 5.13 1.90
C GLU A 284 -2.94 6.43 2.00
N ILE A 285 -2.58 7.35 2.90
CA ILE A 285 -3.21 8.67 2.94
C ILE A 285 -2.91 9.48 1.68
N GLY A 286 -1.74 9.33 1.05
CA GLY A 286 -1.47 9.95 -0.24
C GLY A 286 -2.45 9.49 -1.33
N HIS A 287 -2.78 8.19 -1.36
CA HIS A 287 -3.84 7.66 -2.23
C HIS A 287 -5.23 8.21 -1.88
N LEU A 288 -5.56 8.27 -0.58
CA LEU A 288 -6.79 8.93 -0.10
C LEU A 288 -6.86 10.40 -0.47
N LEU A 289 -5.74 11.04 -0.84
CA LEU A 289 -5.67 12.42 -1.32
C LEU A 289 -5.65 12.52 -2.85
N GLY A 290 -5.58 11.40 -3.59
CA GLY A 290 -5.64 11.35 -5.05
C GLY A 290 -4.29 11.16 -5.74
N LEU A 291 -3.20 11.00 -4.98
CA LEU A 291 -1.90 10.63 -5.55
C LEU A 291 -1.89 9.17 -5.96
N ASP A 292 -1.21 8.87 -7.05
CA ASP A 292 -0.88 7.51 -7.48
C ASP A 292 0.63 7.26 -7.27
N HIS A 293 1.09 6.04 -7.51
CA HIS A 293 2.45 5.61 -7.20
C HIS A 293 3.52 6.47 -7.87
N SER A 294 4.55 6.81 -7.09
CA SER A 294 5.75 7.49 -7.56
C SER A 294 6.86 6.50 -7.92
N SER A 295 7.51 6.77 -9.05
CA SER A 295 8.72 6.06 -9.47
C SER A 295 9.97 6.41 -8.64
N ALA A 296 9.93 7.46 -7.81
CA ALA A 296 11.08 7.87 -7.02
C ALA A 296 11.23 6.97 -5.77
N VAL A 297 12.31 6.19 -5.71
CA VAL A 297 12.60 5.24 -4.60
C VAL A 297 12.52 5.89 -3.21
N GLY A 298 12.90 7.17 -3.11
CA GLY A 298 12.87 7.93 -1.86
C GLY A 298 11.50 8.53 -1.50
N ALA A 299 10.57 8.67 -2.44
CA ALA A 299 9.27 9.31 -2.23
C ALA A 299 8.34 8.42 -1.41
N VAL A 300 7.58 8.99 -0.48
CA VAL A 300 6.63 8.22 0.34
C VAL A 300 5.65 7.47 -0.56
N MET A 301 5.23 8.05 -1.68
CA MET A 301 4.34 7.39 -2.65
C MET A 301 5.00 6.29 -3.51
N ASN A 302 6.25 5.90 -3.26
CA ASN A 302 6.79 4.69 -3.89
C ASN A 302 6.08 3.44 -3.32
N PRO A 303 5.63 2.51 -4.17
CA PRO A 303 4.85 1.36 -3.71
C PRO A 303 5.63 0.39 -2.83
N LYS A 304 6.97 0.33 -2.94
CA LYS A 304 7.78 -0.60 -2.17
C LYS A 304 8.07 -0.06 -0.77
N MET A 305 7.85 -0.92 0.21
CA MET A 305 7.98 -0.63 1.63
C MET A 305 8.90 -1.66 2.28
N PRO A 306 10.23 -1.48 2.16
CA PRO A 306 11.17 -2.41 2.74
C PRO A 306 10.98 -2.53 4.26
N SER A 307 10.90 -3.76 4.74
CA SER A 307 10.88 -4.06 6.16
C SER A 307 12.05 -3.42 6.91
N GLY A 308 11.83 -3.10 8.18
CA GLY A 308 12.84 -2.46 9.01
C GLY A 308 13.23 -1.07 8.51
N THR A 309 12.40 -0.42 7.70
CA THR A 309 12.58 0.99 7.35
C THR A 309 11.40 1.82 7.84
N ARG A 310 11.70 3.07 8.18
CA ARG A 310 10.70 4.10 8.48
C ARG A 310 10.82 5.20 7.45
N LYS A 311 9.71 5.51 6.79
CA LYS A 311 9.62 6.43 5.66
C LYS A 311 8.36 7.28 5.80
N VAL A 312 8.49 8.32 6.60
CA VAL A 312 7.37 9.18 7.05
C VAL A 312 7.57 10.65 6.71
N VAL A 313 8.78 11.04 6.28
CA VAL A 313 9.08 12.41 5.85
C VAL A 313 8.72 12.54 4.38
N LEU A 314 7.77 13.42 4.06
CA LEU A 314 7.37 13.74 2.69
C LEU A 314 8.56 14.33 1.94
N THR A 315 8.86 13.79 0.77
CA THR A 315 9.88 14.32 -0.14
C THR A 315 9.33 15.47 -0.97
N THR A 316 10.20 16.18 -1.69
CA THR A 316 9.79 17.20 -2.66
C THR A 316 8.79 16.64 -3.68
N ASP A 317 8.98 15.40 -4.14
CA ASP A 317 8.08 14.75 -5.10
C ASP A 317 6.67 14.57 -4.52
N ASP A 318 6.57 14.09 -3.27
CA ASP A 318 5.29 13.92 -2.56
C ASP A 318 4.59 15.27 -2.34
N VAL A 319 5.34 16.28 -1.89
CA VAL A 319 4.83 17.63 -1.59
C VAL A 319 4.36 18.35 -2.84
N GLU A 320 5.14 18.30 -3.93
CA GLU A 320 4.74 18.91 -5.20
C GLU A 320 3.52 18.20 -5.79
N GLY A 321 3.47 16.87 -5.72
CA GLY A 321 2.33 16.08 -6.18
C GLY A 321 1.05 16.50 -5.49
N VAL A 322 1.02 16.47 -4.15
CA VAL A 322 -0.21 16.77 -3.40
C VAL A 322 -0.63 18.25 -3.53
N ARG A 323 0.34 19.17 -3.60
CA ARG A 323 0.06 20.60 -3.79
C ARG A 323 -0.49 20.92 -5.17
N SER A 324 -0.21 20.11 -6.18
CA SER A 324 -0.84 20.29 -7.49
C SER A 324 -2.36 20.07 -7.46
N LEU A 325 -2.86 19.25 -6.52
CA LEU A 325 -4.29 18.99 -6.33
C LEU A 325 -4.97 19.99 -5.41
N TYR A 326 -4.29 20.44 -4.34
CA TYR A 326 -4.92 21.21 -3.25
C TYR A 326 -4.34 22.61 -3.03
N GLY A 327 -3.22 22.94 -3.67
CA GLY A 327 -2.42 24.13 -3.36
C GLY A 327 -1.57 23.97 -2.10
N ALA A 328 -0.72 24.96 -1.82
CA ALA A 328 0.09 25.00 -0.61
C ALA A 328 -0.74 25.40 0.61
N ASN A 329 -0.40 24.85 1.78
CA ASN A 329 -0.95 25.35 3.04
C ASN A 329 -0.44 26.78 3.29
N PRO A 330 -1.32 27.81 3.37
CA PRO A 330 -0.91 29.19 3.60
C PRO A 330 -0.28 29.41 4.99
N ASN A 331 -0.54 28.50 5.93
CA ASN A 331 -0.01 28.56 7.29
C ASN A 331 1.30 27.75 7.45
N PHE A 332 1.87 27.22 6.37
CA PHE A 332 3.11 26.46 6.43
C PHE A 332 4.32 27.41 6.57
N ILE A 333 4.88 27.49 7.79
CA ILE A 333 6.01 28.37 8.14
C ILE A 333 7.37 27.75 7.75
N GLY A 334 7.41 26.63 7.02
CA GLY A 334 8.65 26.11 6.44
C GLY A 334 9.70 25.68 7.46
N SER A 335 9.29 25.14 8.60
CA SER A 335 10.22 24.60 9.59
C SER A 335 10.19 23.07 9.60
N THR A 336 11.16 22.45 8.94
CA THR A 336 11.57 21.07 9.27
C THR A 336 12.25 21.07 10.63
N THR A 337 11.49 21.31 11.70
CA THR A 337 11.99 21.17 13.07
C THR A 337 11.26 20.04 13.75
N ARG A 338 12.05 18.99 13.99
CA ARG A 338 11.92 17.88 14.95
C ARG A 338 10.61 17.87 15.77
N PRO A 339 9.86 16.74 15.82
CA PRO A 339 8.70 16.64 16.69
C PRO A 339 9.07 16.95 18.15
N PRO A 340 8.15 17.53 18.94
CA PRO A 340 8.39 17.81 20.35
C PRO A 340 8.71 16.50 21.12
N PRO A 341 9.47 16.62 22.24
CA PRO A 341 9.99 15.47 22.99
C PRO A 341 8.92 14.48 23.43
#